data_AF-A0A7Y5Q1J9-F1
#
_entry.id   AF-A0A7Y5Q1J9-F1
#
_cell.length_a   1.000
_cell.length_b   1.000
_cell.length_c   1.000
_cell.angle_alpha   90.00
_cell.angle_beta   90.00
_cell.angle_gamma   90.00
#
_symmetry.space_group_name_H-M   'P 1'
#
loop_
_entity.id
_entity.type
_entity.pdbx_description
1 polymer ?
#
loop_
_entity_poly.entity_id
_entity_poly.type
_entity_poly.pdbx_seq_one_letter_code
_entity_poly.pdbx_strand_id
1 'polypeptide(L)'
;MGTLRTACVAMVGLALFGAFAAPGDELRRRGIIGAHLGPLTAELRERHGLPADAEGAFVMGVTPNGAAAAAGVKAGDLIQAIGDVATPNQSTFSAAMRAYYAGDAVPLKIRRGDQALTIDVKLVPMPRETSESFDIVYGHVVSGGNKLRTIITRPRAAPTTSPADAPTPEPKRPGLLFIQGLSCGPVDGVPLYQNFLYELTRRGVITMRVEKPGAGDSEGGPCSEINFQQELDGYRQALRALKQLGDVDPARVFIFGHSMGGIMGPLLAAEEPVRGVAVYGTGFKTWLEYCLENTRRQAVLGGMDYEQVEALLRNETLFDAEFLVARKSPREIREQHPDLRAYLDELVQADTYIFGRHYTFFQQLQDVKLAEAWGRVGCDVLAIWGTSDFVTCEEDHEAIADAANRRAPGAGRYVRLPGTDHGFARNASPEESLRAGMQGEYSIAVTDTLVAWVLEVAGRP
;
A
#
# COMPACT_ATOMS: atom_id res chain seq x y z
N MET A 1 35.66 -5.89 -55.26
CA MET A 1 35.02 -6.75 -54.24
C MET A 1 35.84 -6.59 -52.97
N GLY A 2 35.31 -5.82 -52.02
CA GLY A 2 36.06 -5.23 -50.90
C GLY A 2 36.16 -6.14 -49.68
N THR A 3 37.32 -6.09 -49.05
CA THR A 3 37.71 -6.74 -47.79
C THR A 3 37.13 -5.95 -46.60
N LEU A 4 36.18 -6.54 -45.85
CA LEU A 4 35.68 -5.95 -44.61
C LEU A 4 36.52 -6.42 -43.42
N ARG A 5 37.14 -5.44 -42.76
CA ARG A 5 37.84 -5.54 -41.46
C ARG A 5 36.83 -5.88 -40.35
N THR A 6 37.15 -6.90 -39.56
CA THR A 6 36.49 -7.20 -38.29
C THR A 6 36.97 -6.19 -37.25
N ALA A 7 36.12 -5.23 -36.89
CA ALA A 7 36.35 -4.34 -35.76
C ALA A 7 35.73 -4.98 -34.50
N CYS A 8 36.59 -5.38 -33.59
CA CYS A 8 36.24 -5.81 -32.24
C CYS A 8 35.76 -4.59 -31.45
N VAL A 9 34.45 -4.45 -31.24
CA VAL A 9 33.87 -3.45 -30.34
C VAL A 9 33.65 -4.12 -28.99
N ALA A 10 34.57 -3.86 -28.07
CA ALA A 10 34.36 -4.14 -26.66
C ALA A 10 33.23 -3.24 -26.14
N MET A 11 32.04 -3.79 -25.92
CA MET A 11 31.02 -3.14 -25.11
C MET A 11 31.50 -3.17 -23.66
N VAL A 12 32.00 -2.03 -23.19
CA VAL A 12 32.21 -1.75 -21.77
C VAL A 12 30.82 -1.65 -21.14
N GLY A 13 30.40 -2.71 -20.45
CA GLY A 13 29.25 -2.68 -19.57
C GLY A 13 29.53 -1.72 -18.43
N LEU A 14 28.83 -0.58 -18.42
CA LEU A 14 28.83 0.32 -17.28
C LEU A 14 28.04 -0.35 -16.17
N ALA A 15 28.74 -1.00 -15.24
CA ALA A 15 28.18 -1.47 -14.00
C ALA A 15 27.64 -0.26 -13.22
N LEU A 16 26.31 -0.19 -13.06
CA LEU A 16 25.68 0.69 -12.09
C LEU A 16 26.11 0.22 -10.69
N PHE A 17 27.18 0.84 -10.18
CA PHE A 17 27.51 0.80 -8.77
C PHE A 17 26.31 1.33 -7.97
N GLY A 18 25.99 0.67 -6.86
CA GLY A 18 24.87 1.00 -5.99
C GLY A 18 24.81 2.49 -5.69
N ALA A 19 23.75 3.13 -6.19
CA ALA A 19 23.57 4.56 -6.03
C ALA A 19 23.19 4.88 -4.58
N PHE A 20 24.16 5.38 -3.81
CA PHE A 20 23.83 6.52 -2.96
C PHE A 20 23.37 7.63 -3.91
N ALA A 21 22.15 8.13 -3.74
CA ALA A 21 21.61 9.21 -4.57
C ALA A 21 22.62 10.37 -4.60
N ALA A 22 23.12 10.70 -5.78
CA ALA A 22 23.97 11.87 -5.95
C ALA A 22 23.19 13.13 -5.54
N PRO A 23 23.83 14.19 -5.03
CA PRO A 23 23.17 15.46 -4.78
C PRO A 23 22.47 15.95 -6.06
N GLY A 24 21.13 16.05 -6.05
CA GLY A 24 20.30 16.36 -7.22
C GLY A 24 19.43 15.20 -7.74
N ASP A 25 19.62 13.99 -7.22
CA ASP A 25 18.84 12.80 -7.58
C ASP A 25 17.76 12.43 -6.52
N GLU A 26 17.59 13.29 -5.52
CA GLU A 26 16.64 13.10 -4.43
C GLU A 26 15.22 13.53 -4.81
N LEU A 27 14.21 12.75 -4.39
CA LEU A 27 12.80 13.07 -4.59
C LEU A 27 12.41 14.35 -3.84
N ARG A 28 11.62 15.21 -4.49
CA ARG A 28 11.01 16.37 -3.82
C ARG A 28 10.07 15.89 -2.72
N ARG A 29 10.25 16.43 -1.51
CA ARG A 29 9.46 16.04 -0.34
C ARG A 29 8.08 16.69 -0.36
N ARG A 30 7.00 15.91 -0.24
CA ARG A 30 5.63 16.46 -0.14
C ARG A 30 5.44 17.27 1.13
N GLY A 31 4.64 18.32 1.01
CA GLY A 31 4.31 19.19 2.13
C GLY A 31 3.19 18.58 2.98
N ILE A 32 3.38 18.57 4.29
CA ILE A 32 2.32 18.28 5.27
C ILE A 32 2.03 19.50 6.13
N ILE A 33 0.77 19.58 6.53
CA ILE A 33 0.26 20.64 7.40
C ILE A 33 0.32 20.26 8.89
N GLY A 34 0.22 18.96 9.24
CA GLY A 34 0.16 18.53 10.64
C GLY A 34 -1.16 18.93 11.33
N ALA A 35 -2.28 18.78 10.63
CA ALA A 35 -3.63 18.99 11.16
C ALA A 35 -4.45 17.71 10.96
N HIS A 36 -5.19 17.31 12.00
CA HIS A 36 -6.15 16.21 11.95
C HIS A 36 -7.48 16.77 11.48
N LEU A 37 -7.89 16.40 10.28
CA LEU A 37 -9.11 16.90 9.66
C LEU A 37 -10.22 15.85 9.73
N GLY A 38 -11.45 16.32 9.86
CA GLY A 38 -12.65 15.50 9.83
C GLY A 38 -13.80 16.19 9.11
N PRO A 39 -14.91 15.46 8.90
CA PRO A 39 -16.13 16.06 8.36
C PRO A 39 -16.72 17.07 9.34
N LEU A 40 -17.28 18.17 8.81
CA LEU A 40 -18.05 19.13 9.60
C LEU A 40 -19.46 18.58 9.85
N THR A 41 -19.71 18.05 11.05
CA THR A 41 -21.04 17.59 11.45
C THR A 41 -21.93 18.77 11.89
N ALA A 42 -23.26 18.56 11.92
CA ALA A 42 -24.19 19.55 12.45
C ALA A 42 -23.89 19.92 13.92
N GLU A 43 -23.51 18.92 14.73
CA GLU A 43 -23.12 19.14 16.13
C GLU A 43 -21.85 19.99 16.25
N LEU A 44 -20.81 19.69 15.45
CA LEU A 44 -19.58 20.48 15.45
C LEU A 44 -19.83 21.92 14.98
N ARG A 45 -20.73 22.08 14.01
CA ARG A 45 -21.14 23.41 13.51
C ARG A 45 -21.79 24.26 14.59
N GLU A 46 -22.76 23.71 15.32
CA GLU A 46 -23.43 24.39 16.42
C GLU A 46 -22.47 24.71 17.57
N ARG A 47 -21.71 23.70 18.02
CA ARG A 47 -20.76 23.82 19.13
C ARG A 47 -19.71 24.91 18.90
N HIS A 48 -19.27 25.09 17.66
CA HIS A 48 -18.23 26.04 17.29
C HIS A 48 -18.78 27.35 16.72
N GLY A 49 -20.11 27.58 16.74
CA GLY A 49 -20.73 28.83 16.28
C GLY A 49 -20.52 29.10 14.79
N LEU A 50 -20.43 28.04 13.97
CA LEU A 50 -20.24 28.15 12.54
C LEU A 50 -21.60 28.38 11.83
N PRO A 51 -21.66 29.19 10.75
CA PRO A 51 -22.89 29.38 9.96
C PRO A 51 -23.51 28.08 9.47
N ALA A 52 -24.83 28.04 9.29
CA ALA A 52 -25.57 26.86 8.83
C ALA A 52 -25.08 26.32 7.47
N ASP A 53 -24.62 27.22 6.61
CA ASP A 53 -24.13 26.99 5.24
C ASP A 53 -22.59 26.91 5.14
N ALA A 54 -21.87 26.97 6.27
CA ALA A 54 -20.41 26.89 6.25
C ALA A 54 -19.92 25.54 5.68
N GLU A 55 -19.04 25.60 4.70
CA GLU A 55 -18.38 24.45 4.12
C GLU A 55 -16.87 24.55 4.38
N GLY A 56 -16.23 23.40 4.57
CA GLY A 56 -14.82 23.33 4.88
C GLY A 56 -14.35 21.98 5.42
N ALA A 57 -13.04 21.79 5.47
CA ALA A 57 -12.41 20.72 6.24
C ALA A 57 -12.27 21.16 7.71
N PHE A 58 -12.93 20.44 8.63
CA PHE A 58 -12.92 20.80 10.04
C PHE A 58 -11.66 20.30 10.74
N VAL A 59 -10.98 21.17 11.49
CA VAL A 59 -9.76 20.83 12.25
C VAL A 59 -10.16 20.21 13.59
N MET A 60 -10.07 18.88 13.67
CA MET A 60 -10.29 18.11 14.89
C MET A 60 -9.16 18.31 15.89
N GLY A 61 -7.94 18.53 15.40
CA GLY A 61 -6.75 18.71 16.21
C GLY A 61 -5.55 19.13 15.38
N VAL A 62 -4.49 19.58 16.05
CA VAL A 62 -3.22 19.92 15.40
C VAL A 62 -2.10 19.09 16.01
N THR A 63 -1.19 18.60 15.18
CA THR A 63 0.00 17.90 15.63
C THR A 63 0.88 18.89 16.40
N PRO A 64 1.26 18.60 17.65
CA PRO A 64 2.18 19.46 18.40
C PRO A 64 3.47 19.71 17.61
N ASN A 65 3.93 20.95 17.59
CA ASN A 65 5.09 21.41 16.81
C ASN A 65 4.99 21.19 15.28
N GLY A 66 3.80 20.86 14.76
CA GLY A 66 3.52 20.77 13.32
C GLY A 66 3.35 22.14 12.65
N ALA A 67 3.31 22.15 11.32
CA ALA A 67 3.21 23.38 10.53
C ALA A 67 1.96 24.21 10.87
N ALA A 68 0.79 23.56 11.00
CA ALA A 68 -0.47 24.19 11.41
C ALA A 68 -0.34 24.84 12.80
N ALA A 69 0.21 24.11 13.78
CA ALA A 69 0.38 24.63 15.13
C ALA A 69 1.33 25.84 15.15
N ALA A 70 2.45 25.77 14.42
CA ALA A 70 3.41 26.86 14.30
C ALA A 70 2.81 28.10 13.63
N ALA A 71 1.89 27.92 12.69
CA ALA A 71 1.17 29.00 12.02
C ALA A 71 -0.05 29.53 12.82
N GLY A 72 -0.40 28.89 13.95
CA GLY A 72 -1.51 29.32 14.80
C GLY A 72 -2.89 28.79 14.39
N VAL A 73 -2.95 27.75 13.57
CA VAL A 73 -4.17 26.95 13.33
C VAL A 73 -4.49 26.17 14.61
N LYS A 74 -5.78 26.03 14.93
CA LYS A 74 -6.29 25.45 16.17
C LYS A 74 -7.40 24.44 15.88
N ALA A 75 -7.60 23.51 16.82
CA ALA A 75 -8.80 22.69 16.83
C ALA A 75 -10.06 23.59 16.88
N GLY A 76 -11.08 23.24 16.09
CA GLY A 76 -12.27 24.07 15.90
C GLY A 76 -12.21 25.05 14.72
N ASP A 77 -11.05 25.20 14.07
CA ASP A 77 -10.96 25.94 12.81
C ASP A 77 -11.64 25.16 11.68
N LEU A 78 -12.29 25.88 10.76
CA LEU A 78 -12.85 25.33 9.53
C LEU A 78 -12.06 25.84 8.33
N ILE A 79 -11.32 24.96 7.64
CA ILE A 79 -10.52 25.33 6.48
C ILE A 79 -11.41 25.38 5.24
N GLN A 80 -11.56 26.57 4.65
CA GLN A 80 -12.45 26.82 3.52
C GLN A 80 -11.70 26.91 2.18
N ALA A 81 -10.40 27.20 2.21
CA ALA A 81 -9.54 27.14 1.03
C ALA A 81 -8.05 26.94 1.40
N ILE A 82 -7.31 26.39 0.45
CA ILE A 82 -5.85 26.34 0.45
C ILE A 82 -5.33 26.97 -0.84
N GLY A 83 -4.53 28.04 -0.72
CA GLY A 83 -4.21 28.88 -1.87
C GLY A 83 -5.49 29.45 -2.50
N ASP A 84 -5.64 29.19 -3.80
CA ASP A 84 -6.82 29.58 -4.58
C ASP A 84 -7.85 28.45 -4.71
N VAL A 85 -7.57 27.26 -4.16
CA VAL A 85 -8.46 26.09 -4.27
C VAL A 85 -9.45 26.09 -3.11
N ALA A 86 -10.74 26.21 -3.41
CA ALA A 86 -11.81 26.04 -2.43
C ALA A 86 -11.85 24.59 -1.93
N THR A 87 -12.04 24.41 -0.62
CA THR A 87 -12.04 23.10 0.02
C THR A 87 -13.33 22.90 0.80
N PRO A 88 -14.47 22.62 0.14
CA PRO A 88 -15.76 22.51 0.81
C PRO A 88 -15.84 21.33 1.81
N ASN A 89 -14.90 20.39 1.74
CA ASN A 89 -14.82 19.24 2.64
C ASN A 89 -13.38 18.72 2.79
N GLN A 90 -13.18 17.76 3.72
CA GLN A 90 -11.90 17.11 3.97
C GLN A 90 -11.25 16.52 2.70
N SER A 91 -12.02 15.81 1.87
CA SER A 91 -11.51 15.12 0.70
C SER A 91 -10.92 16.10 -0.33
N THR A 92 -11.62 17.20 -0.58
CA THR A 92 -11.14 18.28 -1.47
C THR A 92 -9.88 18.95 -0.92
N PHE A 93 -9.79 19.16 0.39
CA PHE A 93 -8.57 19.67 1.02
C PHE A 93 -7.40 18.70 0.84
N SER A 94 -7.59 17.41 1.14
CA SER A 94 -6.55 16.39 0.96
C SER A 94 -6.10 16.24 -0.48
N ALA A 95 -7.00 16.41 -1.46
CA ALA A 95 -6.65 16.45 -2.88
C ALA A 95 -5.80 17.70 -3.22
N ALA A 96 -6.24 18.88 -2.78
CA ALA A 96 -5.54 20.15 -3.04
C ALA A 96 -4.13 20.19 -2.41
N MET A 97 -3.96 19.62 -1.22
CA MET A 97 -2.65 19.50 -0.55
C MET A 97 -1.59 18.81 -1.41
N ARG A 98 -1.97 17.90 -2.31
CA ARG A 98 -1.03 17.15 -3.16
C ARG A 98 -0.23 18.05 -4.12
N ALA A 99 -0.72 19.25 -4.43
CA ALA A 99 -0.04 20.19 -5.30
C ALA A 99 1.20 20.84 -4.64
N TYR A 100 1.31 20.77 -3.32
CA TYR A 100 2.33 21.49 -2.56
C TYR A 100 3.46 20.59 -2.04
N TYR A 101 4.60 21.21 -1.80
CA TYR A 101 5.83 20.60 -1.34
C TYR A 101 6.31 21.21 -0.02
N ALA A 102 7.21 20.50 0.66
CA ALA A 102 7.84 21.01 1.85
C ALA A 102 8.58 22.33 1.55
N GLY A 103 8.42 23.32 2.43
CA GLY A 103 8.99 24.66 2.27
C GLY A 103 8.03 25.67 1.63
N ASP A 104 6.98 25.22 0.93
CA ASP A 104 5.96 26.11 0.38
C ASP A 104 5.25 26.86 1.52
N ALA A 105 5.07 28.17 1.35
CA ALA A 105 4.22 28.98 2.21
C ALA A 105 2.86 29.11 1.52
N VAL A 106 1.81 28.57 2.15
CA VAL A 106 0.49 28.46 1.54
C VAL A 106 -0.55 29.17 2.40
N PRO A 107 -1.31 30.13 1.86
CA PRO A 107 -2.38 30.78 2.60
C PRO A 107 -3.55 29.83 2.79
N LEU A 108 -4.00 29.66 4.03
CA LEU A 108 -5.23 28.98 4.38
C LEU A 108 -6.30 30.01 4.71
N LYS A 109 -7.41 29.97 3.97
CA LYS A 109 -8.61 30.72 4.35
C LYS A 109 -9.39 29.85 5.32
N ILE A 110 -9.43 30.27 6.57
CA ILE A 110 -10.11 29.54 7.64
C ILE A 110 -11.23 30.38 8.24
N ARG A 111 -12.14 29.69 8.92
CA ARG A 111 -13.15 30.29 9.78
C ARG A 111 -12.97 29.78 11.21
N ARG A 112 -12.93 30.69 12.16
CA ARG A 112 -12.81 30.42 13.60
C ARG A 112 -13.99 31.09 14.31
N GLY A 113 -15.05 30.33 14.54
CA GLY A 113 -16.35 30.90 14.92
C GLY A 113 -16.93 31.75 13.80
N ASP A 114 -17.23 33.02 14.09
CA ASP A 114 -17.72 33.99 13.11
C ASP A 114 -16.59 34.67 12.31
N GLN A 115 -15.34 34.59 12.79
CA GLN A 115 -14.19 35.26 12.19
C GLN A 115 -13.66 34.53 10.96
N ALA A 116 -13.51 35.25 9.86
CA ALA A 116 -12.74 34.80 8.70
C ALA A 116 -11.29 35.25 8.84
N LEU A 117 -10.35 34.31 8.74
CA LEU A 117 -8.91 34.55 8.86
C LEU A 117 -8.18 33.98 7.65
N THR A 118 -7.07 34.61 7.28
CA THR A 118 -6.09 34.03 6.36
C THR A 118 -4.81 33.77 7.15
N ILE A 119 -4.35 32.52 7.17
CA ILE A 119 -3.15 32.11 7.88
C ILE A 119 -2.16 31.51 6.87
N ASP A 120 -0.98 32.11 6.76
CA ASP A 120 0.10 31.53 5.96
C ASP A 120 0.75 30.37 6.71
N VAL A 121 0.68 29.17 6.14
CA VAL A 121 1.29 27.98 6.71
C VAL A 121 2.50 27.58 5.88
N LYS A 122 3.66 27.53 6.53
CA LYS A 122 4.87 26.96 5.93
C LYS A 122 4.86 25.45 6.07
N LEU A 123 4.66 24.74 4.96
CA LEU A 123 4.57 23.28 4.95
C LEU A 123 5.92 22.65 5.28
N VAL A 124 5.88 21.52 5.99
CA VAL A 124 7.06 20.76 6.38
C VAL A 124 7.02 19.37 5.73
N PRO A 125 8.16 18.68 5.53
CA PRO A 125 8.12 17.31 5.05
C PRO A 125 7.62 16.37 6.15
N MET A 126 7.07 15.22 5.77
CA MET A 126 6.93 14.10 6.72
C MET A 126 8.31 13.75 7.29
N PRO A 127 8.45 13.56 8.62
CA PRO A 127 9.68 13.04 9.18
C PRO A 127 10.06 11.72 8.51
N ARG A 128 11.34 11.56 8.18
CA ARG A 128 11.87 10.26 7.76
C ARG A 128 11.97 9.35 8.98
N GLU A 129 11.74 8.05 8.77
CA GLU A 129 12.06 7.02 9.73
C GLU A 129 13.55 7.10 10.12
N THR A 130 13.78 6.93 11.41
CA THR A 130 15.11 6.78 11.98
C THR A 130 15.12 5.61 12.95
N SER A 131 16.28 5.00 13.12
CA SER A 131 16.49 3.91 14.07
C SER A 131 17.91 3.94 14.60
N GLU A 132 18.07 3.61 15.87
CA GLU A 132 19.38 3.37 16.47
C GLU A 132 19.95 2.00 16.07
N SER A 133 19.07 1.05 15.73
CA SER A 133 19.42 -0.34 15.41
C SER A 133 19.65 -0.61 13.92
N PHE A 134 19.14 0.25 13.03
CA PHE A 134 19.14 0.01 11.59
C PHE A 134 19.62 1.22 10.81
N ASP A 135 20.14 0.96 9.62
CA ASP A 135 20.35 1.98 8.62
C ASP A 135 19.11 2.01 7.70
N ILE A 136 18.42 3.15 7.69
CA ILE A 136 17.23 3.37 6.87
C ILE A 136 17.63 4.30 5.73
N VAL A 137 17.64 3.76 4.52
CA VAL A 137 18.10 4.45 3.31
C VAL A 137 16.91 4.72 2.41
N TYR A 138 16.72 6.01 2.12
CA TYR A 138 15.74 6.49 1.17
C TYR A 138 16.38 6.60 -0.21
N GLY A 139 15.73 6.04 -1.21
CA GLY A 139 16.15 6.13 -2.61
C GLY A 139 14.94 6.17 -3.52
N HIS A 140 15.12 5.74 -4.76
CA HIS A 140 14.01 5.54 -5.68
C HIS A 140 14.31 4.44 -6.71
N VAL A 141 13.25 3.93 -7.34
CA VAL A 141 13.32 3.23 -8.63
C VAL A 141 12.58 4.03 -9.69
N VAL A 142 12.81 3.75 -10.97
CA VAL A 142 12.07 4.40 -12.07
C VAL A 142 11.06 3.42 -12.65
N SER A 143 9.78 3.80 -12.67
CA SER A 143 8.69 3.05 -13.30
C SER A 143 7.84 3.99 -14.14
N GLY A 144 7.58 3.64 -15.40
CA GLY A 144 6.83 4.49 -16.33
C GLY A 144 7.41 5.91 -16.49
N GLY A 145 8.73 6.07 -16.33
CA GLY A 145 9.42 7.37 -16.36
C GLY A 145 9.33 8.20 -15.08
N ASN A 146 8.65 7.72 -14.03
CA ASN A 146 8.49 8.39 -12.75
C ASN A 146 9.40 7.77 -11.69
N LYS A 147 9.96 8.60 -10.82
CA LYS A 147 10.72 8.14 -9.65
C LYS A 147 9.78 7.74 -8.52
N LEU A 148 9.85 6.48 -8.09
CA LEU A 148 9.08 5.92 -6.99
C LEU A 148 9.97 5.74 -5.77
N ARG A 149 9.59 6.35 -4.64
CA ARG A 149 10.40 6.33 -3.41
C ARG A 149 10.59 4.91 -2.91
N THR A 150 11.83 4.57 -2.59
CA THR A 150 12.17 3.31 -1.92
C THR A 150 12.67 3.58 -0.51
N ILE A 151 12.37 2.65 0.40
CA ILE A 151 12.82 2.69 1.79
C ILE A 151 13.45 1.34 2.08
N ILE A 152 14.78 1.33 2.20
CA ILE A 152 15.55 0.12 2.48
C ILE A 152 15.98 0.15 3.93
N THR A 153 15.62 -0.88 4.68
CA THR A 153 16.01 -1.02 6.09
C THR A 153 17.05 -2.12 6.21
N ARG A 154 18.25 -1.75 6.67
CA ARG A 154 19.43 -2.61 6.75
C ARG A 154 19.88 -2.81 8.20
N PRO A 155 20.35 -4.01 8.57
CA PRO A 155 21.02 -4.20 9.85
C PRO A 155 22.35 -3.44 9.84
N ARG A 156 22.58 -2.56 10.83
CA ARG A 156 23.81 -1.77 10.92
C ARG A 156 25.02 -2.69 11.15
N ALA A 157 26.14 -2.43 10.48
CA ALA A 157 27.39 -3.12 10.74
C ALA A 157 27.86 -2.81 12.18
N ALA A 158 28.49 -3.78 12.85
CA ALA A 158 29.10 -3.52 14.15
C ALA A 158 30.14 -2.39 14.00
N PRO A 159 30.22 -1.43 14.96
CA PRO A 159 31.25 -0.39 14.92
C PRO A 159 32.64 -1.03 14.85
N THR A 160 33.43 -0.67 13.83
CA THR A 160 34.80 -1.16 13.69
C THR A 160 35.70 -0.44 14.70
N THR A 161 36.30 -1.19 15.63
CA THR A 161 37.13 -0.62 16.71
C THR A 161 38.60 -0.42 16.31
N SER A 162 39.04 -0.93 15.15
CA SER A 162 40.39 -0.76 14.64
C SER A 162 40.45 -0.87 13.11
N PRO A 163 41.34 -0.12 12.42
CA PRO A 163 41.63 -0.31 10.99
C PRO A 163 42.16 -1.71 10.63
N ALA A 164 42.71 -2.44 11.61
CA ALA A 164 43.10 -3.84 11.45
C ALA A 164 41.91 -4.83 11.47
N ASP A 165 40.75 -4.37 11.93
CA ASP A 165 39.46 -5.08 11.94
C ASP A 165 38.59 -4.68 10.74
N ALA A 166 39.20 -4.16 9.66
CA ALA A 166 38.48 -3.83 8.43
C ALA A 166 37.65 -5.07 8.03
N PRO A 167 36.31 -4.96 7.97
CA PRO A 167 35.48 -6.13 7.81
C PRO A 167 35.85 -6.81 6.50
N THR A 168 36.09 -8.12 6.57
CA THR A 168 35.95 -8.98 5.39
C THR A 168 34.62 -8.66 4.74
N PRO A 169 34.48 -8.73 3.39
CA PRO A 169 33.21 -8.46 2.75
C PRO A 169 32.13 -9.30 3.42
N GLU A 170 31.19 -8.64 4.10
CA GLU A 170 30.15 -9.37 4.81
C GLU A 170 29.43 -10.28 3.82
N PRO A 171 29.09 -11.51 4.22
CA PRO A 171 28.33 -12.39 3.35
C PRO A 171 27.04 -11.67 2.97
N LYS A 172 26.72 -11.72 1.67
CA LYS A 172 25.47 -11.17 1.14
C LYS A 172 24.29 -11.72 1.94
N ARG A 173 23.31 -10.86 2.22
CA ARG A 173 22.19 -11.13 3.11
C ARG A 173 20.94 -11.48 2.32
N PRO A 174 19.98 -12.23 2.91
CA PRO A 174 18.66 -12.38 2.31
C PRO A 174 17.97 -11.01 2.20
N GLY A 175 17.20 -10.84 1.13
CA GLY A 175 16.39 -9.64 0.88
C GLY A 175 14.90 -9.94 0.95
N LEU A 176 14.07 -8.99 1.38
CA LEU A 176 12.62 -9.11 1.31
C LEU A 176 11.97 -7.83 0.77
N LEU A 177 11.19 -7.96 -0.31
CA LEU A 177 10.31 -6.90 -0.80
C LEU A 177 8.94 -7.02 -0.13
N PHE A 178 8.49 -5.93 0.50
CA PHE A 178 7.11 -5.83 0.98
C PHE A 178 6.21 -5.15 -0.05
N ILE A 179 5.04 -5.73 -0.26
CA ILE A 179 3.98 -5.22 -1.14
C ILE A 179 2.72 -4.97 -0.29
N GLN A 180 2.37 -3.71 -0.11
CA GLN A 180 1.22 -3.28 0.70
C GLN A 180 -0.13 -3.61 0.04
N GLY A 181 -1.19 -3.55 0.82
CA GLY A 181 -2.57 -3.66 0.32
C GLY A 181 -3.03 -2.50 -0.56
N LEU A 182 -4.34 -2.43 -0.82
CA LEU A 182 -4.94 -1.54 -1.82
C LEU A 182 -4.70 -0.04 -1.59
N SER A 183 -4.52 0.38 -0.33
CA SER A 183 -4.49 1.79 0.06
C SER A 183 -3.41 2.60 -0.66
N CYS A 184 -3.70 3.88 -0.91
CA CYS A 184 -2.76 4.86 -1.47
C CYS A 184 -2.02 5.66 -0.38
N GLY A 185 -1.97 5.13 0.84
CA GLY A 185 -1.23 5.73 1.95
C GLY A 185 0.28 5.47 1.85
N PRO A 186 1.10 6.24 2.59
CA PRO A 186 2.53 6.00 2.67
C PRO A 186 2.81 4.63 3.33
N VAL A 187 3.98 4.06 3.05
CA VAL A 187 4.55 2.90 3.78
C VAL A 187 5.69 3.30 4.72
N ASP A 188 5.94 4.61 4.77
CA ASP A 188 6.89 5.30 5.62
C ASP A 188 6.22 5.67 6.94
N GLY A 189 6.82 5.28 8.06
CA GLY A 189 6.31 5.59 9.40
C GLY A 189 5.03 4.85 9.78
N VAL A 190 4.72 3.71 9.14
CA VAL A 190 3.50 2.92 9.42
C VAL A 190 3.83 1.77 10.37
N PRO A 191 3.47 1.86 11.67
CA PRO A 191 3.87 0.87 12.68
C PRO A 191 3.43 -0.55 12.32
N LEU A 192 2.25 -0.67 11.71
CA LEU A 192 1.69 -1.94 11.23
C LEU A 192 2.68 -2.75 10.39
N TYR A 193 3.38 -2.07 9.47
CA TYR A 193 4.35 -2.71 8.58
C TYR A 193 5.75 -2.77 9.19
N GLN A 194 6.12 -1.77 9.99
CA GLN A 194 7.43 -1.74 10.66
C GLN A 194 7.64 -2.92 11.59
N ASN A 195 6.61 -3.40 12.28
CA ASN A 195 6.72 -4.47 13.28
C ASN A 195 7.44 -5.72 12.76
N PHE A 196 6.97 -6.28 11.63
CA PHE A 196 7.59 -7.49 11.07
C PHE A 196 8.84 -7.18 10.24
N LEU A 197 8.89 -6.03 9.54
CA LEU A 197 10.06 -5.64 8.75
C LEU A 197 11.28 -5.41 9.61
N TYR A 198 11.11 -4.72 10.73
CA TYR A 198 12.21 -4.46 11.65
C TYR A 198 12.66 -5.75 12.34
N GLU A 199 11.76 -6.67 12.70
CA GLU A 199 12.20 -7.97 13.22
C GLU A 199 12.97 -8.81 12.20
N LEU A 200 12.53 -8.84 10.94
CA LEU A 200 13.30 -9.44 9.85
C LEU A 200 14.70 -8.82 9.76
N THR A 201 14.80 -7.48 9.84
CA THR A 201 16.08 -6.78 9.85
C THR A 201 16.92 -7.09 11.10
N ARG A 202 16.34 -7.23 12.29
CA ARG A 202 17.08 -7.69 13.48
C ARG A 202 17.69 -9.08 13.28
N ARG A 203 17.10 -9.91 12.42
CA ARG A 203 17.57 -11.26 12.07
C ARG A 203 18.44 -11.30 10.81
N GLY A 204 18.89 -10.14 10.32
CA GLY A 204 19.85 -10.05 9.23
C GLY A 204 19.24 -9.96 7.83
N VAL A 205 17.91 -9.82 7.69
CA VAL A 205 17.24 -9.67 6.40
C VAL A 205 17.20 -8.19 5.99
N ILE A 206 17.68 -7.87 4.80
CA ILE A 206 17.52 -6.53 4.22
C ILE A 206 16.09 -6.42 3.71
N THR A 207 15.33 -5.45 4.20
CA THR A 207 13.95 -5.25 3.75
C THR A 207 13.85 -4.02 2.86
N MET A 208 12.95 -4.07 1.88
CA MET A 208 12.68 -2.96 0.98
C MET A 208 11.18 -2.75 0.86
N ARG A 209 10.81 -1.47 0.92
CA ARG A 209 9.48 -0.96 0.59
C ARG A 209 9.61 -0.02 -0.61
N VAL A 210 8.56 0.05 -1.41
CA VAL A 210 8.41 1.06 -2.47
C VAL A 210 7.04 1.71 -2.33
N GLU A 211 7.00 3.02 -2.48
CA GLU A 211 5.74 3.75 -2.53
C GLU A 211 5.18 3.77 -3.94
N LYS A 212 3.86 3.55 -4.03
CA LYS A 212 3.09 3.65 -5.27
C LYS A 212 3.26 5.03 -5.92
N PRO A 213 3.08 5.16 -7.24
CA PRO A 213 3.05 6.46 -7.89
C PRO A 213 2.12 7.45 -7.17
N GLY A 214 2.64 8.64 -6.86
CA GLY A 214 1.97 9.70 -6.09
C GLY A 214 1.57 9.39 -4.65
N ALA A 215 2.01 8.28 -4.08
CA ALA A 215 1.99 8.05 -2.65
C ALA A 215 3.30 8.59 -2.02
N GLY A 216 3.20 9.18 -0.83
CA GLY A 216 4.32 9.84 -0.16
C GLY A 216 5.09 10.78 -1.10
N ASP A 217 6.40 10.58 -1.23
CA ASP A 217 7.25 11.44 -2.09
C ASP A 217 7.40 10.91 -3.53
N SER A 218 6.73 9.81 -3.90
CA SER A 218 6.76 9.29 -5.27
C SER A 218 6.15 10.26 -6.29
N GLU A 219 6.70 10.23 -7.50
CA GLU A 219 6.17 10.90 -8.69
C GLU A 219 5.05 10.06 -9.35
N GLY A 220 4.49 10.52 -10.48
CA GLY A 220 3.56 9.72 -11.29
C GLY A 220 2.06 9.98 -11.08
N GLY A 221 1.68 11.20 -10.67
CA GLY A 221 0.27 11.59 -10.49
C GLY A 221 -0.35 10.96 -9.24
N PRO A 222 -1.58 11.32 -8.84
CA PRO A 222 -2.15 10.77 -7.61
C PRO A 222 -2.38 9.25 -7.75
N CYS A 223 -2.00 8.49 -6.72
CA CYS A 223 -2.17 7.04 -6.68
C CYS A 223 -3.61 6.56 -6.97
N SER A 224 -4.63 7.39 -6.73
CA SER A 224 -6.01 7.05 -7.08
C SER A 224 -6.20 6.83 -8.59
N GLU A 225 -5.38 7.44 -9.45
CA GLU A 225 -5.52 7.38 -10.91
C GLU A 225 -4.75 6.23 -11.56
N ILE A 226 -3.87 5.55 -10.81
CA ILE A 226 -3.08 4.48 -11.40
C ILE A 226 -3.90 3.21 -11.55
N ASN A 227 -3.74 2.57 -12.69
CA ASN A 227 -4.31 1.26 -12.96
C ASN A 227 -3.46 0.12 -12.35
N PHE A 228 -3.95 -1.11 -12.44
CA PHE A 228 -3.32 -2.28 -11.83
C PHE A 228 -1.92 -2.54 -12.38
N GLN A 229 -1.73 -2.39 -13.70
CA GLN A 229 -0.45 -2.65 -14.36
C GLN A 229 0.61 -1.62 -14.01
N GLN A 230 0.23 -0.34 -13.87
CA GLN A 230 1.13 0.72 -13.42
C GLN A 230 1.62 0.47 -11.99
N GLU A 231 0.73 0.02 -11.10
CA GLU A 231 1.12 -0.33 -9.73
C GLU A 231 2.04 -1.58 -9.70
N LEU A 232 1.69 -2.63 -10.45
CA LEU A 232 2.50 -3.85 -10.56
C LEU A 232 3.92 -3.55 -11.07
N ASP A 233 4.05 -2.64 -12.06
CA ASP A 233 5.37 -2.26 -12.57
C ASP A 233 6.23 -1.58 -11.51
N GLY A 234 5.67 -0.71 -10.67
CA GLY A 234 6.42 -0.11 -9.56
C GLY A 234 7.07 -1.15 -8.65
N TYR A 235 6.33 -2.19 -8.28
CA TYR A 235 6.86 -3.30 -7.48
C TYR A 235 7.85 -4.18 -8.25
N ARG A 236 7.66 -4.38 -9.55
CA ARG A 236 8.62 -5.09 -10.43
C ARG A 236 9.98 -4.39 -10.42
N GLN A 237 9.99 -3.08 -10.59
CA GLN A 237 11.24 -2.30 -10.57
C GLN A 237 11.90 -2.35 -9.19
N ALA A 238 11.11 -2.29 -8.11
CA ALA A 238 11.61 -2.44 -6.75
C ALA A 238 12.23 -3.83 -6.50
N LEU A 239 11.60 -4.91 -6.96
CA LEU A 239 12.13 -6.27 -6.82
C LEU A 239 13.48 -6.43 -7.54
N ARG A 240 13.58 -5.92 -8.76
CA ARG A 240 14.83 -5.92 -9.54
C ARG A 240 15.93 -5.11 -8.85
N ALA A 241 15.59 -3.93 -8.35
CA ALA A 241 16.54 -3.09 -7.62
C ALA A 241 17.03 -3.77 -6.32
N LEU A 242 16.14 -4.43 -5.57
CA LEU A 242 16.50 -5.20 -4.38
C LEU A 242 17.55 -6.28 -4.70
N LYS A 243 17.34 -7.03 -5.79
CA LYS A 243 18.27 -8.09 -6.24
C LYS A 243 19.63 -7.55 -6.70
N GLN A 244 19.71 -6.27 -7.05
CA GLN A 244 20.93 -5.60 -7.51
C GLN A 244 21.73 -4.93 -6.38
N LEU A 245 21.18 -4.85 -5.17
CA LEU A 245 21.92 -4.31 -4.03
C LEU A 245 23.17 -5.17 -3.75
N GLY A 246 24.32 -4.52 -3.58
CA GLY A 246 25.61 -5.20 -3.44
C GLY A 246 25.70 -6.10 -2.20
N ASP A 247 24.92 -5.80 -1.18
CA ASP A 247 24.80 -6.50 0.11
C ASP A 247 23.65 -7.52 0.15
N VAL A 248 22.86 -7.65 -0.93
CA VAL A 248 21.79 -8.65 -1.07
C VAL A 248 22.24 -9.83 -1.92
N ASP A 249 21.88 -11.02 -1.48
CA ASP A 249 22.02 -12.26 -2.24
C ASP A 249 20.80 -12.44 -3.16
N PRO A 250 20.95 -12.31 -4.49
CA PRO A 250 19.82 -12.41 -5.42
C PRO A 250 19.16 -13.79 -5.43
N ALA A 251 19.84 -14.85 -4.95
CA ALA A 251 19.27 -16.18 -4.81
C ALA A 251 18.44 -16.35 -3.52
N ARG A 252 18.54 -15.41 -2.57
CA ARG A 252 17.81 -15.41 -1.29
C ARG A 252 16.94 -14.16 -1.13
N VAL A 253 16.25 -13.77 -2.20
CA VAL A 253 15.25 -12.71 -2.18
C VAL A 253 13.84 -13.28 -1.97
N PHE A 254 13.04 -12.62 -1.15
CA PHE A 254 11.68 -13.00 -0.80
C PHE A 254 10.69 -11.88 -1.14
N ILE A 255 9.42 -12.25 -1.28
CA ILE A 255 8.30 -11.30 -1.36
C ILE A 255 7.37 -11.56 -0.18
N PHE A 256 6.92 -10.50 0.48
CA PHE A 256 5.75 -10.56 1.36
C PHE A 256 4.64 -9.64 0.82
N GLY A 257 3.52 -10.24 0.45
CA GLY A 257 2.35 -9.53 -0.08
C GLY A 257 1.18 -9.52 0.91
N HIS A 258 0.70 -8.33 1.29
CA HIS A 258 -0.49 -8.17 2.12
C HIS A 258 -1.69 -7.77 1.25
N SER A 259 -2.83 -8.45 1.39
CA SER A 259 -4.06 -8.07 0.67
C SER A 259 -3.82 -8.03 -0.84
N MET A 260 -4.06 -6.90 -1.50
CA MET A 260 -3.73 -6.69 -2.92
C MET A 260 -2.27 -7.04 -3.27
N GLY A 261 -1.34 -6.89 -2.33
CA GLY A 261 0.05 -7.31 -2.52
C GLY A 261 0.24 -8.82 -2.66
N GLY A 262 -0.66 -9.64 -2.09
CA GLY A 262 -0.69 -11.09 -2.27
C GLY A 262 -1.21 -11.54 -3.63
N ILE A 263 -1.95 -10.67 -4.34
CA ILE A 263 -2.32 -10.85 -5.75
C ILE A 263 -1.14 -10.50 -6.67
N MET A 264 -0.42 -9.42 -6.36
CA MET A 264 0.73 -8.96 -7.18
C MET A 264 1.99 -9.81 -6.98
N GLY A 265 2.25 -10.28 -5.76
CA GLY A 265 3.40 -11.11 -5.40
C GLY A 265 3.66 -12.31 -6.33
N PRO A 266 2.70 -13.21 -6.58
CA PRO A 266 2.90 -14.35 -7.48
C PRO A 266 3.12 -13.94 -8.94
N LEU A 267 2.54 -12.82 -9.40
CA LEU A 267 2.78 -12.31 -10.75
C LEU A 267 4.25 -11.89 -10.91
N LEU A 268 4.79 -11.18 -9.91
CA LEU A 268 6.20 -10.79 -9.90
C LEU A 268 7.12 -12.01 -9.77
N ALA A 269 6.80 -12.95 -8.88
CA ALA A 269 7.61 -14.16 -8.68
C ALA A 269 7.63 -15.10 -9.90
N ALA A 270 6.58 -15.07 -10.73
CA ALA A 270 6.52 -15.80 -11.99
C ALA A 270 7.43 -15.17 -13.08
N GLU A 271 7.72 -13.88 -12.99
CA GLU A 271 8.58 -13.14 -13.92
C GLU A 271 10.03 -13.04 -13.45
N GLU A 272 10.22 -12.89 -12.14
CA GLU A 272 11.48 -12.68 -11.46
C GLU A 272 11.68 -13.76 -10.41
N PRO A 273 12.60 -14.72 -10.62
CA PRO A 273 12.83 -15.78 -9.66
C PRO A 273 13.20 -15.21 -8.28
N VAL A 274 12.52 -15.73 -7.25
CA VAL A 274 12.70 -15.41 -5.83
C VAL A 274 12.81 -16.72 -5.04
N ARG A 275 13.38 -16.68 -3.84
CA ARG A 275 13.56 -17.82 -2.94
C ARG A 275 12.26 -18.27 -2.28
N GLY A 276 11.35 -17.33 -2.05
CA GLY A 276 10.02 -17.63 -1.54
C GLY A 276 9.05 -16.45 -1.61
N VAL A 277 7.75 -16.79 -1.61
CA VAL A 277 6.64 -15.83 -1.54
C VAL A 277 5.79 -16.12 -0.31
N ALA A 278 5.67 -15.16 0.59
CA ALA A 278 4.71 -15.19 1.67
C ALA A 278 3.55 -14.23 1.38
N VAL A 279 2.33 -14.62 1.72
CA VAL A 279 1.13 -13.78 1.58
C VAL A 279 0.28 -13.80 2.83
N TYR A 280 -0.42 -12.70 3.09
CA TYR A 280 -1.40 -12.61 4.16
C TYR A 280 -2.70 -11.96 3.67
N GLY A 281 -3.83 -12.57 4.01
CA GLY A 281 -5.17 -12.03 3.81
C GLY A 281 -5.40 -11.60 2.36
N THR A 282 -5.25 -12.51 1.41
CA THR A 282 -5.33 -12.25 -0.06
C THR A 282 -6.35 -13.18 -0.73
N GLY A 283 -6.55 -13.01 -2.05
CA GLY A 283 -7.38 -13.89 -2.89
C GLY A 283 -6.58 -14.84 -3.79
N PHE A 284 -7.24 -15.90 -4.22
CA PHE A 284 -6.80 -16.89 -5.23
C PHE A 284 -7.80 -17.00 -6.38
N LYS A 285 -9.10 -16.86 -6.08
CA LYS A 285 -10.21 -16.89 -7.07
C LYS A 285 -10.17 -15.70 -8.04
N THR A 286 -11.00 -15.74 -9.08
CA THR A 286 -11.18 -14.56 -9.94
C THR A 286 -11.73 -13.38 -9.15
N TRP A 287 -11.51 -12.16 -9.61
CA TRP A 287 -11.97 -10.97 -8.88
C TRP A 287 -13.50 -10.93 -8.75
N LEU A 288 -14.23 -11.36 -9.79
CA LEU A 288 -15.70 -11.50 -9.74
C LEU A 288 -16.16 -12.51 -8.68
N GLU A 289 -15.54 -13.70 -8.60
CA GLU A 289 -15.86 -14.68 -7.55
C GLU A 289 -15.58 -14.10 -6.15
N TYR A 290 -14.45 -13.41 -6.02
CA TYR A 290 -14.06 -12.73 -4.79
C TYR A 290 -15.10 -11.67 -4.38
N CYS A 291 -15.59 -10.84 -5.31
CA CYS A 291 -16.62 -9.82 -5.02
C CYS A 291 -17.90 -10.48 -4.49
N LEU A 292 -18.48 -11.42 -5.25
CA LEU A 292 -19.74 -12.07 -4.88
C LEU A 292 -19.66 -12.78 -3.52
N GLU A 293 -18.58 -13.52 -3.27
CA GLU A 293 -18.41 -14.26 -2.02
C GLU A 293 -18.27 -13.33 -0.82
N ASN A 294 -17.42 -12.30 -0.93
CA ASN A 294 -17.15 -11.40 0.18
C ASN A 294 -18.31 -10.43 0.41
N THR A 295 -19.01 -9.96 -0.62
CA THR A 295 -20.24 -9.16 -0.49
C THR A 295 -21.28 -9.92 0.32
N ARG A 296 -21.51 -11.21 0.03
CA ARG A 296 -22.42 -12.04 0.82
C ARG A 296 -21.93 -12.22 2.25
N ARG A 297 -20.66 -12.60 2.46
CA ARG A 297 -20.14 -12.89 3.80
C ARG A 297 -20.21 -11.64 4.68
N GLN A 298 -19.76 -10.50 4.17
CA GLN A 298 -19.74 -9.24 4.91
C GLN A 298 -21.15 -8.73 5.22
N ALA A 299 -22.11 -8.90 4.30
CA ALA A 299 -23.50 -8.54 4.56
C ALA A 299 -24.10 -9.35 5.72
N VAL A 300 -23.85 -10.67 5.76
CA VAL A 300 -24.29 -11.53 6.87
C VAL A 300 -23.59 -11.15 8.18
N LEU A 301 -22.27 -10.94 8.16
CA LEU A 301 -21.50 -10.49 9.34
C LEU A 301 -21.98 -9.12 9.85
N GLY A 302 -22.42 -8.24 8.94
CA GLY A 302 -23.01 -6.95 9.23
C GLY A 302 -24.44 -7.01 9.78
N GLY A 303 -25.04 -8.20 9.84
CA GLY A 303 -26.36 -8.42 10.43
C GLY A 303 -27.54 -8.29 9.47
N MET A 304 -27.31 -8.27 8.15
CA MET A 304 -28.41 -8.33 7.17
C MET A 304 -29.09 -9.70 7.22
N ASP A 305 -30.41 -9.72 7.08
CA ASP A 305 -31.15 -10.96 6.92
C ASP A 305 -30.98 -11.54 5.50
N TYR A 306 -31.41 -12.79 5.28
CA TYR A 306 -31.19 -13.47 4.01
C TYR A 306 -31.97 -12.86 2.83
N GLU A 307 -33.09 -12.19 3.07
CA GLU A 307 -33.85 -11.51 2.02
C GLU A 307 -33.09 -10.27 1.54
N GLN A 308 -32.59 -9.47 2.48
CA GLN A 308 -31.72 -8.33 2.21
C GLN A 308 -30.43 -8.74 1.50
N VAL A 309 -29.79 -9.81 1.96
CA VAL A 309 -28.58 -10.36 1.33
C VAL A 309 -28.88 -10.84 -0.09
N GLU A 310 -30.02 -11.49 -0.34
CA GLU A 310 -30.39 -11.88 -1.71
C GLU A 310 -30.57 -10.67 -2.62
N ALA A 311 -31.28 -9.63 -2.16
CA ALA A 311 -31.47 -8.40 -2.93
C ALA A 311 -30.13 -7.71 -3.24
N LEU A 312 -29.24 -7.60 -2.25
CA LEU A 312 -27.89 -7.06 -2.44
C LEU A 312 -27.10 -7.87 -3.48
N LEU A 313 -27.13 -9.20 -3.40
CA LEU A 313 -26.37 -10.06 -4.32
C LEU A 313 -26.91 -10.03 -5.74
N ARG A 314 -28.22 -9.78 -5.93
CA ARG A 314 -28.79 -9.55 -7.27
C ARG A 314 -28.24 -8.27 -7.90
N ASN A 315 -28.12 -7.21 -7.11
CA ASN A 315 -27.52 -5.95 -7.57
C ASN A 315 -26.02 -6.12 -7.87
N GLU A 316 -25.27 -6.74 -6.95
CA GLU A 316 -23.84 -7.04 -7.15
C GLU A 316 -23.61 -7.87 -8.41
N THR A 317 -24.41 -8.92 -8.62
CA THR A 317 -24.29 -9.79 -9.81
C THR A 317 -24.49 -9.01 -11.11
N LEU A 318 -25.51 -8.15 -11.17
CA LEU A 318 -25.76 -7.33 -12.36
C LEU A 318 -24.65 -6.30 -12.55
N PHE A 319 -24.22 -5.65 -11.47
CA PHE A 319 -23.12 -4.70 -11.49
C PHE A 319 -21.83 -5.36 -11.99
N ASP A 320 -21.39 -6.47 -11.42
CA ASP A 320 -20.16 -7.17 -11.81
C ASP A 320 -20.20 -7.67 -13.25
N ALA A 321 -21.36 -8.15 -13.72
CA ALA A 321 -21.54 -8.54 -15.12
C ALA A 321 -21.32 -7.35 -16.06
N GLU A 322 -21.84 -6.18 -15.73
CA GLU A 322 -21.68 -4.99 -16.57
C GLU A 322 -20.28 -4.36 -16.42
N PHE A 323 -19.76 -4.35 -15.21
CA PHE A 323 -18.53 -3.68 -14.82
C PHE A 323 -17.28 -4.49 -15.16
N LEU A 324 -17.19 -5.72 -14.67
CA LEU A 324 -16.00 -6.58 -14.79
C LEU A 324 -15.99 -7.35 -16.12
N VAL A 325 -17.16 -7.83 -16.57
CA VAL A 325 -17.27 -8.65 -17.78
C VAL A 325 -17.52 -7.79 -19.02
N ALA A 326 -18.57 -6.96 -19.03
CA ALA A 326 -18.89 -6.10 -20.18
C ALA A 326 -18.03 -4.82 -20.27
N ARG A 327 -17.19 -4.56 -19.26
CA ARG A 327 -16.21 -3.46 -19.20
C ARG A 327 -16.81 -2.06 -19.27
N LYS A 328 -18.08 -1.90 -18.88
CA LYS A 328 -18.71 -0.58 -18.81
C LYS A 328 -18.14 0.24 -17.66
N SER A 329 -18.01 1.55 -17.87
CA SER A 329 -17.70 2.50 -16.81
C SER A 329 -18.89 2.62 -15.83
N PRO A 330 -18.67 3.02 -14.57
CA PRO A 330 -19.77 3.22 -13.63
C PRO A 330 -20.83 4.20 -14.13
N ARG A 331 -20.42 5.24 -14.86
CA ARG A 331 -21.33 6.18 -15.53
C ARG A 331 -22.24 5.50 -16.53
N GLU A 332 -21.69 4.68 -17.43
CA GLU A 332 -22.50 3.95 -18.43
C GLU A 332 -23.49 3.00 -17.76
N ILE A 333 -23.07 2.33 -16.68
CA ILE A 333 -23.95 1.44 -15.90
C ILE A 333 -25.09 2.27 -15.28
N ARG A 334 -24.78 3.42 -14.67
CA ARG A 334 -25.78 4.33 -14.08
C ARG A 334 -26.81 4.85 -15.08
N GLU A 335 -26.36 5.10 -16.31
CA GLU A 335 -27.21 5.57 -17.41
C GLU A 335 -28.11 4.44 -17.95
N GLN A 336 -27.60 3.21 -18.02
CA GLN A 336 -28.29 2.05 -18.62
C GLN A 336 -29.16 1.25 -17.65
N HIS A 337 -28.82 1.25 -16.36
CA HIS A 337 -29.48 0.50 -15.29
C HIS A 337 -30.00 1.43 -14.18
N PRO A 338 -31.15 2.10 -14.37
CA PRO A 338 -31.71 3.02 -13.37
C PRO A 338 -32.01 2.35 -12.02
N ASP A 339 -32.23 1.06 -12.01
CA ASP A 339 -32.43 0.19 -10.85
C ASP A 339 -31.16 0.02 -9.99
N LEU A 340 -29.97 0.14 -10.58
CA LEU A 340 -28.70 0.09 -9.86
C LEU A 340 -28.24 1.44 -9.28
N ARG A 341 -29.01 2.54 -9.47
CA ARG A 341 -28.54 3.87 -9.07
C ARG A 341 -28.20 3.99 -7.59
N ALA A 342 -29.08 3.50 -6.72
CA ALA A 342 -28.87 3.51 -5.27
C ALA A 342 -27.68 2.63 -4.87
N TYR A 343 -27.53 1.48 -5.51
CA TYR A 343 -26.39 0.59 -5.29
C TYR A 343 -25.06 1.27 -5.67
N LEU A 344 -25.03 1.93 -6.82
CA LEU A 344 -23.85 2.67 -7.29
C LEU A 344 -23.53 3.89 -6.43
N ASP A 345 -24.52 4.54 -5.80
CA ASP A 345 -24.30 5.69 -4.91
C ASP A 345 -23.52 5.29 -3.64
N GLU A 346 -23.67 4.05 -3.19
CA GLU A 346 -22.93 3.51 -2.04
C GLU A 346 -21.52 3.02 -2.45
N LEU A 347 -21.40 2.41 -3.63
CA LEU A 347 -20.17 1.74 -4.08
C LEU A 347 -19.19 2.69 -4.80
N VAL A 348 -19.69 3.62 -5.59
CA VAL A 348 -18.89 4.40 -6.56
C VAL A 348 -18.88 5.88 -6.23
N GLN A 349 -17.67 6.44 -6.13
CA GLN A 349 -17.45 7.85 -5.86
C GLN A 349 -17.22 8.60 -7.17
N ALA A 350 -18.03 9.64 -7.41
CA ALA A 350 -17.95 10.51 -8.60
C ALA A 350 -17.93 9.75 -9.94
N ASP A 351 -18.70 8.66 -10.02
CA ASP A 351 -18.78 7.74 -11.18
C ASP A 351 -17.43 7.19 -11.67
N THR A 352 -16.38 7.29 -10.85
CA THR A 352 -14.99 7.07 -11.27
C THR A 352 -14.24 6.16 -10.30
N TYR A 353 -14.39 6.36 -9.00
CA TYR A 353 -13.55 5.70 -8.00
C TYR A 353 -14.31 4.62 -7.23
N ILE A 354 -13.66 3.47 -7.09
CA ILE A 354 -14.11 2.35 -6.27
C ILE A 354 -12.99 2.06 -5.27
N PHE A 355 -13.31 1.98 -3.97
CA PHE A 355 -12.31 1.80 -2.90
C PHE A 355 -11.11 2.78 -2.98
N GLY A 356 -11.36 4.02 -3.42
CA GLY A 356 -10.34 5.07 -3.57
C GLY A 356 -9.39 4.91 -4.77
N ARG A 357 -9.72 4.03 -5.72
CA ARG A 357 -8.95 3.77 -6.95
C ARG A 357 -9.81 3.97 -8.18
N HIS A 358 -9.23 4.43 -9.27
CA HIS A 358 -9.90 4.57 -10.56
C HIS A 358 -10.43 3.19 -11.00
N TYR A 359 -11.67 3.14 -11.47
CA TYR A 359 -12.39 1.88 -11.70
C TYR A 359 -11.65 0.90 -12.64
N THR A 360 -10.86 1.42 -13.59
CA THR A 360 -10.06 0.60 -14.52
C THR A 360 -9.03 -0.29 -13.82
N PHE A 361 -8.63 0.04 -12.58
CA PHE A 361 -7.81 -0.82 -11.74
C PHE A 361 -8.48 -2.19 -11.56
N PHE A 362 -9.77 -2.22 -11.20
CA PHE A 362 -10.50 -3.46 -10.93
C PHE A 362 -10.88 -4.22 -12.19
N GLN A 363 -11.16 -3.51 -13.28
CA GLN A 363 -11.36 -4.15 -14.58
C GLN A 363 -10.08 -4.88 -15.05
N GLN A 364 -8.90 -4.28 -14.85
CA GLN A 364 -7.63 -4.96 -15.13
C GLN A 364 -7.34 -6.10 -14.15
N LEU A 365 -7.72 -5.93 -12.88
CA LEU A 365 -7.60 -6.99 -11.88
C LEU A 365 -8.42 -8.23 -12.25
N GLN A 366 -9.61 -8.05 -12.85
CA GLN A 366 -10.41 -9.17 -13.36
C GLN A 366 -9.68 -10.00 -14.44
N ASP A 367 -8.74 -9.40 -15.18
CA ASP A 367 -7.94 -10.13 -16.18
C ASP A 367 -6.83 -10.99 -15.57
N VAL A 368 -6.54 -10.81 -14.28
CA VAL A 368 -5.44 -11.51 -13.61
C VAL A 368 -5.79 -12.99 -13.44
N LYS A 369 -4.99 -13.85 -14.06
CA LYS A 369 -5.10 -15.30 -13.97
C LYS A 369 -4.31 -15.82 -12.76
N LEU A 370 -4.86 -15.64 -11.57
CA LEU A 370 -4.15 -15.96 -10.31
C LEU A 370 -3.74 -17.43 -10.18
N ALA A 371 -4.62 -18.37 -10.52
CA ALA A 371 -4.28 -19.79 -10.49
C ALA A 371 -3.12 -20.14 -11.44
N GLU A 372 -3.06 -19.50 -12.62
CA GLU A 372 -1.96 -19.64 -13.56
C GLU A 372 -0.66 -19.04 -13.01
N ALA A 373 -0.74 -17.86 -12.38
CA ALA A 373 0.40 -17.21 -11.75
C ALA A 373 0.99 -18.11 -10.66
N TRP A 374 0.17 -18.61 -9.73
CA TRP A 374 0.60 -19.52 -8.68
C TRP A 374 1.16 -20.84 -9.21
N GLY A 375 0.59 -21.38 -10.29
CA GLY A 375 1.13 -22.57 -10.97
C GLY A 375 2.54 -22.37 -11.55
N ARG A 376 2.93 -21.12 -11.85
CA ARG A 376 4.26 -20.75 -12.35
C ARG A 376 5.26 -20.38 -11.25
N VAL A 377 4.80 -20.13 -10.03
CA VAL A 377 5.69 -19.77 -8.90
C VAL A 377 6.57 -20.98 -8.55
N GLY A 378 7.86 -20.88 -8.88
CA GLY A 378 8.85 -21.96 -8.74
C GLY A 378 9.47 -22.12 -7.35
N CYS A 379 9.06 -21.34 -6.36
CA CYS A 379 9.72 -21.23 -5.05
C CYS A 379 8.86 -21.72 -3.87
N ASP A 380 9.39 -21.61 -2.65
CA ASP A 380 8.64 -21.90 -1.42
C ASP A 380 7.53 -20.85 -1.21
N VAL A 381 6.36 -21.29 -0.78
CA VAL A 381 5.17 -20.46 -0.58
C VAL A 381 4.64 -20.60 0.84
N LEU A 382 4.33 -19.47 1.46
CA LEU A 382 3.60 -19.38 2.73
C LEU A 382 2.31 -18.58 2.52
N ALA A 383 1.16 -19.18 2.80
CA ALA A 383 -0.13 -18.52 2.81
C ALA A 383 -0.62 -18.42 4.26
N ILE A 384 -0.84 -17.19 4.74
CA ILE A 384 -1.27 -16.92 6.12
C ILE A 384 -2.67 -16.30 6.08
N TRP A 385 -3.61 -16.84 6.86
CA TRP A 385 -4.93 -16.26 7.04
C TRP A 385 -5.27 -16.11 8.52
N GLY A 386 -5.92 -15.01 8.88
CA GLY A 386 -6.35 -14.71 10.24
C GLY A 386 -7.82 -15.05 10.47
N THR A 387 -8.16 -15.70 11.58
CA THR A 387 -9.54 -16.18 11.81
C THR A 387 -10.56 -15.08 12.12
N SER A 388 -10.11 -13.84 12.26
CA SER A 388 -10.97 -12.64 12.41
C SER A 388 -10.91 -11.75 11.17
N ASP A 389 -10.31 -12.23 10.07
CA ASP A 389 -10.34 -11.55 8.78
C ASP A 389 -11.74 -11.67 8.18
N PHE A 390 -12.48 -10.55 8.12
CA PHE A 390 -13.78 -10.46 7.45
C PHE A 390 -13.65 -10.05 5.98
N VAL A 391 -12.46 -9.65 5.52
CA VAL A 391 -12.18 -9.14 4.17
C VAL A 391 -11.92 -10.28 3.19
N THR A 392 -11.19 -11.32 3.60
CA THR A 392 -10.81 -12.45 2.72
C THR A 392 -11.21 -13.82 3.27
N CYS A 393 -11.31 -14.80 2.37
CA CYS A 393 -11.71 -16.17 2.72
C CYS A 393 -10.50 -17.04 3.13
N GLU A 394 -10.75 -18.01 4.01
CA GLU A 394 -9.77 -19.02 4.41
C GLU A 394 -9.37 -19.90 3.21
N GLU A 395 -10.35 -20.28 2.41
CA GLU A 395 -10.22 -21.21 1.29
C GLU A 395 -9.25 -20.70 0.21
N ASP A 396 -9.14 -19.38 0.02
CA ASP A 396 -8.17 -18.79 -0.90
C ASP A 396 -6.72 -19.10 -0.47
N HIS A 397 -6.45 -19.12 0.83
CA HIS A 397 -5.11 -19.36 1.37
C HIS A 397 -4.74 -20.84 1.36
N GLU A 398 -5.71 -21.71 1.62
CA GLU A 398 -5.56 -23.15 1.42
C GLU A 398 -5.23 -23.46 -0.05
N ALA A 399 -5.97 -22.85 -0.99
CA ALA A 399 -5.76 -23.02 -2.43
C ALA A 399 -4.37 -22.53 -2.89
N ILE A 400 -3.85 -21.42 -2.33
CA ILE A 400 -2.50 -20.93 -2.62
C ILE A 400 -1.44 -21.95 -2.20
N ALA A 401 -1.54 -22.49 -0.98
CA ALA A 401 -0.60 -23.50 -0.51
C ALA A 401 -0.70 -24.81 -1.31
N ASP A 402 -1.93 -25.24 -1.64
CA ASP A 402 -2.17 -26.43 -2.47
C ASP A 402 -1.59 -26.26 -3.88
N ALA A 403 -1.77 -25.10 -4.52
CA ALA A 403 -1.21 -24.80 -5.84
C ALA A 403 0.33 -24.97 -5.87
N ALA A 404 1.03 -24.48 -4.84
CA ALA A 404 2.46 -24.67 -4.71
C ALA A 404 2.83 -26.16 -4.49
N ASN A 405 2.07 -26.88 -3.66
CA ASN A 405 2.31 -28.29 -3.37
C ASN A 405 2.04 -29.23 -4.56
N ARG A 406 1.09 -28.89 -5.44
CA ARG A 406 0.85 -29.65 -6.68
C ARG A 406 2.04 -29.59 -7.63
N ARG A 407 2.80 -28.49 -7.62
CA ARG A 407 4.04 -28.37 -8.39
C ARG A 407 5.18 -29.14 -7.74
N ALA A 408 5.37 -28.95 -6.44
CA ALA A 408 6.43 -29.60 -5.68
C ALA A 408 5.93 -29.90 -4.26
N PRO A 409 5.77 -31.18 -3.87
CA PRO A 409 5.31 -31.53 -2.53
C PRO A 409 6.16 -30.89 -1.44
N GLY A 410 5.52 -30.19 -0.50
CA GLY A 410 6.19 -29.46 0.59
C GLY A 410 6.60 -28.03 0.25
N ALA A 411 6.39 -27.56 -0.99
CA ALA A 411 6.67 -26.18 -1.37
C ALA A 411 5.65 -25.18 -0.82
N GLY A 412 4.43 -25.60 -0.49
CA GLY A 412 3.38 -24.74 0.05
C GLY A 412 3.07 -25.01 1.52
N ARG A 413 3.01 -23.95 2.33
CA ARG A 413 2.55 -24.00 3.73
C ARG A 413 1.36 -23.07 3.92
N TYR A 414 0.26 -23.60 4.43
CA TYR A 414 -0.86 -22.81 4.93
C TYR A 414 -0.74 -22.64 6.45
N VAL A 415 -0.98 -21.43 6.96
CA VAL A 415 -1.02 -21.12 8.39
C VAL A 415 -2.27 -20.31 8.71
N ARG A 416 -3.07 -20.86 9.65
CA ARG A 416 -4.24 -20.23 10.23
C ARG A 416 -3.87 -19.53 11.54
N LEU A 417 -4.12 -18.23 11.68
CA LEU A 417 -3.80 -17.44 12.87
C LEU A 417 -5.06 -17.09 13.68
N PRO A 418 -5.27 -17.73 14.84
CA PRO A 418 -6.43 -17.45 15.70
C PRO A 418 -6.50 -15.99 16.13
N GLY A 419 -7.70 -15.43 16.08
CA GLY A 419 -8.03 -14.10 16.60
C GLY A 419 -7.26 -12.96 15.94
N THR A 420 -6.73 -13.15 14.73
CA THR A 420 -6.04 -12.11 13.96
C THR A 420 -6.92 -11.69 12.78
N ASP A 421 -7.03 -10.40 12.53
CA ASP A 421 -7.84 -9.86 11.44
C ASP A 421 -7.03 -9.45 10.21
N HIS A 422 -7.71 -8.89 9.20
CA HIS A 422 -7.10 -8.46 7.95
C HIS A 422 -6.02 -7.39 8.12
N GLY A 423 -6.14 -6.55 9.16
CA GLY A 423 -5.22 -5.46 9.51
C GLY A 423 -4.18 -5.88 10.54
N PHE A 424 -3.89 -7.19 10.68
CA PHE A 424 -2.98 -7.76 11.67
C PHE A 424 -3.34 -7.43 13.13
N ALA A 425 -4.55 -6.96 13.41
CA ALA A 425 -5.01 -6.65 14.75
C ALA A 425 -5.69 -7.88 15.39
N ARG A 426 -5.67 -7.91 16.72
CA ARG A 426 -6.34 -8.94 17.50
C ARG A 426 -7.80 -8.60 17.69
N ASN A 427 -8.67 -9.52 17.30
CA ASN A 427 -10.11 -9.46 17.48
C ASN A 427 -10.63 -10.87 17.83
N ALA A 428 -11.70 -10.98 18.60
CA ALA A 428 -12.19 -12.31 19.00
C ALA A 428 -12.93 -13.02 17.86
N SER A 429 -13.52 -12.26 16.94
CA SER A 429 -14.24 -12.78 15.77
C SER A 429 -14.23 -11.82 14.57
N PRO A 430 -14.59 -12.30 13.37
CA PRO A 430 -14.78 -11.44 12.20
C PRO A 430 -15.83 -10.33 12.41
N GLU A 431 -16.90 -10.58 13.16
CA GLU A 431 -17.95 -9.60 13.46
C GLU A 431 -17.44 -8.48 14.39
N GLU A 432 -16.58 -8.82 15.35
CA GLU A 432 -15.92 -7.80 16.18
C GLU A 432 -14.95 -6.98 15.34
N SER A 433 -14.13 -7.63 14.52
CA SER A 433 -13.20 -6.95 13.62
C SER A 433 -13.92 -6.00 12.64
N LEU A 434 -15.04 -6.43 12.06
CA LEU A 434 -15.88 -5.62 11.18
C LEU A 434 -16.39 -4.37 11.91
N ARG A 435 -16.92 -4.52 13.13
CA ARG A 435 -17.40 -3.40 13.95
C ARG A 435 -16.27 -2.46 14.38
N ALA A 436 -15.09 -3.02 14.68
CA ALA A 436 -13.91 -2.26 15.07
C ALA A 436 -13.21 -1.59 13.87
N GLY A 437 -13.53 -1.97 12.63
CA GLY A 437 -12.86 -1.48 11.44
C GLY A 437 -11.40 -1.96 11.34
N MET A 438 -11.15 -3.22 11.70
CA MET A 438 -9.80 -3.83 11.76
C MET A 438 -8.84 -3.09 12.72
N GLN A 439 -9.39 -2.43 13.74
CA GLN A 439 -8.60 -1.79 14.78
C GLN A 439 -8.45 -2.73 15.99
N GLY A 440 -7.31 -2.66 16.66
CA GLY A 440 -7.03 -3.47 17.84
C GLY A 440 -5.55 -3.53 18.16
N GLU A 441 -5.18 -4.35 19.15
CA GLU A 441 -3.77 -4.62 19.46
C GLU A 441 -3.11 -5.41 18.33
N TYR A 442 -1.87 -5.07 17.98
CA TYR A 442 -1.13 -5.81 16.96
C TYR A 442 -0.93 -7.28 17.34
N SER A 443 -1.22 -8.19 16.40
CA SER A 443 -1.00 -9.62 16.56
C SER A 443 0.44 -9.98 16.21
N ILE A 444 1.27 -10.18 17.25
CA ILE A 444 2.66 -10.62 17.09
C ILE A 444 2.80 -11.95 16.32
N ALA A 445 1.74 -12.77 16.30
CA ALA A 445 1.72 -14.05 15.58
C ALA A 445 2.00 -13.88 14.08
N VAL A 446 1.63 -12.74 13.49
CA VAL A 446 1.96 -12.40 12.10
C VAL A 446 3.47 -12.31 11.91
N THR A 447 4.14 -11.53 12.77
CA THR A 447 5.61 -11.39 12.77
C THR A 447 6.29 -12.72 13.01
N ASP A 448 5.90 -13.45 14.06
CA ASP A 448 6.56 -14.70 14.44
C ASP A 448 6.49 -15.74 13.31
N THR A 449 5.32 -15.87 12.69
CA THR A 449 5.09 -16.81 11.58
C THR A 449 5.93 -16.44 10.36
N LEU A 450 5.89 -15.17 9.94
CA LEU A 450 6.62 -14.70 8.77
C LEU A 450 8.15 -14.82 8.97
N VAL A 451 8.65 -14.33 10.11
CA VAL A 451 10.09 -14.36 10.42
C VAL A 451 10.59 -15.79 10.50
N ALA A 452 9.89 -16.68 11.22
CA ALA A 452 10.29 -18.08 11.33
C ALA A 452 10.41 -18.74 9.96
N TRP A 453 9.42 -18.54 9.09
CA TRP A 453 9.43 -19.14 7.76
C TRP A 453 10.51 -18.55 6.85
N VAL A 454 10.72 -17.23 6.84
CA VAL A 454 11.78 -16.60 6.02
C VAL A 454 13.15 -17.14 6.43
N LEU A 455 13.43 -17.23 7.73
CA LEU A 455 14.72 -17.74 8.23
C LEU A 455 14.90 -19.23 7.93
N GLU A 456 13.85 -20.03 8.10
CA GLU A 456 13.86 -21.45 7.74
C GLU A 456 14.21 -21.64 6.25
N VAL A 457 13.51 -20.95 5.35
CA VAL A 457 13.70 -21.09 3.90
C VAL A 457 15.04 -20.49 3.44
N ALA A 458 15.47 -19.37 4.03
CA ALA A 458 16.74 -18.74 3.70
C ALA A 458 17.97 -19.58 4.13
N GLY A 459 17.81 -20.44 5.14
CA GLY A 459 18.86 -21.34 5.64
C GLY A 459 18.98 -22.65 4.86
N ARG A 460 18.05 -22.96 3.95
CA ARG A 460 18.13 -24.15 3.09
C ARG A 460 19.21 -23.96 2.01
N PRO A 461 19.94 -25.03 1.65
CA PRO A 461 21.01 -24.99 0.65
C PRO A 461 20.55 -24.58 -0.74
#